data_AF-A0A2N5SK07-F1
#
_entry.id   AF-A0A2N5SK07-F1
#
_cell.length_a   1.000
_cell.length_b   1.000
_cell.length_c   1.000
_cell.angle_alpha   90.00
_cell.angle_beta   90.00
_cell.angle_gamma   90.00
#
_symmetry.space_group_name_H-M   'P 1'
#
loop_
_entity.id
_entity.type
_entity.pdbx_description
1 polymer ?
#
loop_
_entity_poly.entity_id
_entity_poly.type
_entity_poly.pdbx_seq_one_letter_code
_entity_poly.pdbx_strand_id
1 'polypeptide(L)'
;MARISLLTSPHPEGSLDNQTSIFYSDVEWMEYHGQTAAVLSIRDAKTSQPGEVQKIVLRPISNLLCPVEAFKRRLQVEGNPDNALFGYPNNEGVKIHLTKDTVTKTLSSAWKEICELGQWKSDCYQIYIRQYTNEELDKGIDLLGQLDRSWAEAAHPSPAQECDELRSDALVTHSQDQGTAQGPNHHDG
;
A
#
# COMPACT_ATOMS: atom_id res chain seq x y z
N MET A 1 -6.87 13.19 10.15
CA MET A 1 -7.16 13.30 8.70
C MET A 1 -6.50 14.59 8.20
N ALA A 2 -5.61 14.51 7.21
CA ALA A 2 -4.97 15.70 6.65
C ALA A 2 -6.00 16.61 5.97
N ARG A 3 -5.90 17.92 6.15
CA ARG A 3 -6.82 18.88 5.50
C ARG A 3 -6.42 19.04 4.05
N ILE A 4 -7.42 19.13 3.16
CA ILE A 4 -7.21 19.43 1.74
C ILE A 4 -6.32 20.65 1.51
N SER A 5 -6.42 21.68 2.39
CA SER A 5 -5.63 22.89 2.32
C SER A 5 -4.12 22.68 2.51
N LEU A 6 -3.71 21.57 3.13
CA LEU A 6 -2.28 21.19 3.31
C LEU A 6 -1.73 20.46 2.08
N LEU A 7 -2.60 19.98 1.19
CA LEU A 7 -2.23 19.26 -0.03
C LEU A 7 -2.47 20.11 -1.29
N THR A 8 -2.78 21.39 -1.12
CA THR A 8 -3.13 22.31 -2.20
C THR A 8 -2.38 23.61 -2.09
N SER A 9 -2.05 24.20 -3.23
CA SER A 9 -1.40 25.50 -3.33
C SER A 9 -2.44 26.64 -3.37
N PRO A 10 -2.05 27.87 -2.96
CA PRO A 10 -2.92 29.04 -3.04
C PRO A 10 -3.16 29.49 -4.49
N HIS A 11 -2.20 29.24 -5.38
CA HIS A 11 -2.23 29.63 -6.79
C HIS A 11 -1.89 28.44 -7.69
N PRO A 12 -2.44 28.39 -8.91
CA PRO A 12 -2.16 27.30 -9.85
C PRO A 12 -0.75 27.38 -10.46
N GLU A 13 -0.11 28.54 -10.43
CA GLU A 13 1.22 28.77 -11.00
C GLU A 13 2.03 29.69 -10.07
N GLY A 14 3.34 29.74 -10.31
CA GLY A 14 4.28 30.57 -9.57
C GLY A 14 5.08 29.81 -8.51
N SER A 15 5.82 30.57 -7.70
CA SER A 15 6.65 30.04 -6.63
C SER A 15 5.79 29.46 -5.52
N LEU A 16 6.20 28.30 -5.03
CA LEU A 16 5.65 27.70 -3.84
C LEU A 16 6.47 28.09 -2.61
N ASP A 17 5.80 28.11 -1.47
CA ASP A 17 6.46 28.26 -0.17
C ASP A 17 6.88 26.89 0.33
N ASN A 18 8.18 26.75 0.64
CA ASN A 18 8.77 25.49 1.06
C ASN A 18 8.21 24.99 2.41
N GLN A 19 7.71 25.89 3.26
CA GLN A 19 7.15 25.50 4.57
C GLN A 19 5.75 24.92 4.45
N THR A 20 4.94 25.43 3.52
CA THR A 20 3.53 25.05 3.40
C THR A 20 3.23 24.10 2.24
N SER A 21 4.19 23.94 1.33
CA SER A 21 4.06 23.07 0.16
C SER A 21 4.77 21.74 0.34
N ILE A 22 4.30 20.75 -0.41
CA ILE A 22 4.80 19.38 -0.38
C ILE A 22 5.47 19.08 -1.71
N PHE A 23 6.71 18.60 -1.64
CA PHE A 23 7.57 18.32 -2.78
C PHE A 23 7.83 16.83 -2.92
N TYR A 24 8.50 16.46 -4.01
CA TYR A 24 8.90 15.07 -4.27
C TYR A 24 9.92 14.61 -3.22
N SER A 25 10.80 15.52 -2.78
CA SER A 25 11.76 15.30 -1.70
C SER A 25 11.12 15.03 -0.34
N ASP A 26 9.83 15.35 -0.15
CA ASP A 26 9.10 15.07 1.09
C ASP A 26 8.54 13.64 1.17
N VAL A 27 8.80 12.81 0.15
CA VAL A 27 8.39 11.40 0.08
C VAL A 27 9.59 10.49 0.36
N GLU A 28 9.51 9.75 1.45
CA GLU A 28 10.45 8.68 1.80
C GLU A 28 9.81 7.30 1.54
N TRP A 29 10.63 6.28 1.32
CA TRP A 29 10.17 4.90 1.15
C TRP A 29 10.68 4.04 2.30
N MET A 30 9.84 3.14 2.81
CA MET A 30 10.23 2.19 3.86
C MET A 30 9.72 0.79 3.56
N GLU A 31 10.37 -0.21 4.15
CA GLU A 31 9.88 -1.59 4.12
C GLU A 31 8.69 -1.75 5.09
N TYR A 32 7.66 -2.46 4.64
CA TYR A 32 6.45 -2.76 5.38
C TYR A 32 5.99 -4.16 5.02
N HIS A 33 6.23 -5.14 5.89
CA HIS A 33 5.84 -6.55 5.71
C HIS A 33 6.25 -7.14 4.34
N GLY A 34 7.50 -6.93 3.91
CA GLY A 34 8.01 -7.41 2.61
C GLY A 34 7.48 -6.62 1.40
N GLN A 35 6.77 -5.52 1.63
CA GLN A 35 6.31 -4.58 0.60
C GLN A 35 6.87 -3.18 0.87
N THR A 36 6.71 -2.27 -0.10
CA THR A 36 7.12 -0.87 0.06
C THR A 36 5.94 -0.02 0.53
N ALA A 37 6.13 0.75 1.60
CA ALA A 37 5.25 1.83 2.02
C ALA A 37 5.89 3.19 1.69
N ALA A 38 5.04 4.20 1.46
CA ALA A 38 5.49 5.58 1.31
C ALA A 38 5.28 6.34 2.61
N VAL A 39 6.21 7.22 2.97
CA VAL A 39 6.10 8.12 4.11
C VAL A 39 6.12 9.54 3.59
N LEU A 40 5.03 10.27 3.84
CA LEU A 40 4.90 11.66 3.46
C LEU A 40 5.17 12.57 4.67
N SER A 41 6.13 13.46 4.53
CA SER A 41 6.47 14.47 5.53
C SER A 41 5.70 15.77 5.28
N ILE A 42 4.96 16.24 6.29
CA ILE A 42 4.15 17.46 6.23
C ILE A 42 4.61 18.42 7.32
N ARG A 43 5.10 19.59 6.91
CA ARG A 43 5.47 20.70 7.79
C ARG A 43 4.26 21.52 8.20
N ASP A 44 4.33 22.19 9.35
CA ASP A 44 3.30 23.09 9.89
C ASP A 44 1.87 22.50 9.93
N ALA A 45 1.79 21.16 10.08
CA ALA A 45 0.53 20.49 10.24
C ALA A 45 -0.13 20.94 11.56
N LYS A 46 -1.39 21.37 11.50
CA LYS A 46 -2.15 21.85 12.67
C LYS A 46 -2.23 20.84 13.82
N THR A 47 -2.07 19.54 13.53
CA THR A 47 -2.12 18.45 14.52
C THR A 47 -0.75 18.13 15.14
N SER A 48 0.31 18.80 14.71
CA SER A 48 1.67 18.67 15.24
C SER A 48 2.01 19.82 16.18
N GLN A 49 3.02 19.62 17.04
CA GLN A 49 3.58 20.73 17.78
C GLN A 49 4.22 21.74 16.81
N PRO A 50 4.27 23.04 17.15
CA PRO A 50 4.96 24.03 16.32
C PRO A 50 6.40 23.61 16.02
N GLY A 51 6.77 23.57 14.74
CA GLY A 51 8.09 23.12 14.27
C GLY A 51 8.27 21.60 14.14
N GLU A 52 7.26 20.79 14.47
CA GLU A 52 7.31 19.34 14.32
C GLU A 52 6.66 18.88 13.00
N VAL A 53 7.37 18.02 12.26
CA VAL A 53 6.91 17.46 10.98
C VAL A 53 5.96 16.29 11.24
N GLN A 54 4.74 16.36 10.68
CA GLN A 54 3.82 15.23 10.68
C GLN A 54 4.23 14.22 9.60
N LYS A 55 4.39 12.94 10.00
CA LYS A 55 4.59 11.85 9.04
C LYS A 55 3.29 11.09 8.79
N ILE A 56 2.91 10.95 7.51
CA ILE A 56 1.79 10.12 7.07
C ILE A 56 2.33 8.89 6.35
N VAL A 57 2.04 7.70 6.88
CA VAL A 57 2.43 6.44 6.26
C VAL A 57 1.32 5.94 5.34
N LEU A 58 1.64 5.79 4.05
CA LEU A 58 0.78 5.21 3.03
C LEU A 58 1.18 3.75 2.83
N ARG A 59 0.30 2.85 3.25
CA ARG A 59 0.51 1.41 3.13
C ARG A 59 0.08 0.93 1.74
N PRO A 60 0.77 -0.06 1.18
CA PRO A 60 0.33 -0.69 -0.06
C PRO A 60 -1.00 -1.41 0.16
N ILE A 61 -1.87 -1.35 -0.84
CA ILE A 61 -3.12 -2.13 -0.90
C ILE A 61 -3.21 -2.78 -2.28
N SER A 62 -3.83 -3.95 -2.36
CA SER A 62 -3.88 -4.77 -3.57
C SER A 62 -5.05 -4.39 -4.51
N ASN A 63 -5.11 -3.13 -4.93
CA ASN A 63 -6.10 -2.66 -5.91
C ASN A 63 -5.60 -1.43 -6.71
N LEU A 64 -6.39 -0.98 -7.68
CA LEU A 64 -6.05 0.16 -8.56
C LEU A 64 -5.90 1.49 -7.81
N LEU A 65 -6.50 1.61 -6.62
CA LEU A 65 -6.44 2.79 -5.76
C LEU A 65 -5.26 2.76 -4.79
N CYS A 66 -4.28 1.86 -5.01
CA CYS A 66 -3.11 1.77 -4.17
C CYS A 66 -2.36 3.11 -4.10
N PRO A 67 -2.28 3.74 -2.90
CA PRO A 67 -1.68 5.06 -2.77
C PRO A 67 -0.17 5.03 -3.03
N VAL A 68 0.49 3.92 -2.68
CA VAL A 68 1.92 3.69 -2.95
C VAL A 68 2.19 3.69 -4.46
N GLU A 69 1.41 2.93 -5.23
CA GLU A 69 1.57 2.87 -6.68
C GLU A 69 1.16 4.19 -7.35
N ALA A 70 0.16 4.90 -6.82
CA ALA A 70 -0.18 6.24 -7.27
C ALA A 70 0.99 7.22 -7.07
N PHE A 71 1.68 7.16 -5.93
CA PHE A 71 2.87 7.97 -5.65
C PHE A 71 4.02 7.59 -6.57
N LYS A 72 4.31 6.30 -6.76
CA LYS A 72 5.36 5.86 -7.70
C LYS A 72 5.12 6.38 -9.12
N ARG A 73 3.90 6.23 -9.64
CA ARG A 73 3.53 6.76 -10.96
C ARG A 73 3.71 8.27 -11.03
N ARG A 74 3.26 8.99 -10.01
CA ARG A 74 3.41 10.45 -9.93
C ARG A 74 4.89 10.86 -9.97
N LEU A 75 5.72 10.22 -9.16
CA LEU A 75 7.15 10.51 -9.04
C LEU A 75 7.94 10.13 -10.30
N GLN A 76 7.47 9.17 -11.10
CA GLN A 76 8.07 8.81 -12.38
C GLN A 76 7.81 9.82 -13.50
N VAL A 77 6.74 10.63 -13.40
CA VAL A 77 6.38 11.60 -14.46
C VAL A 77 7.32 12.81 -14.47
N GLU A 78 7.90 13.18 -13.33
CA GLU A 78 8.80 14.33 -13.21
C GLU A 78 10.00 13.96 -12.33
N GLY A 79 11.18 13.78 -12.93
CA GLY A 79 12.39 13.41 -12.19
C GLY A 79 13.02 14.52 -11.34
N ASN A 80 12.34 15.66 -11.12
CA ASN A 80 12.89 16.79 -10.36
C ASN A 80 12.38 16.77 -8.91
N PRO A 81 13.26 16.59 -7.90
CA PRO A 81 12.89 16.55 -6.49
C PRO A 81 12.29 17.87 -5.95
N ASP A 82 12.57 19.00 -6.59
CA ASP A 82 12.06 20.32 -6.21
C ASP A 82 10.66 20.60 -6.76
N ASN A 83 10.08 19.63 -7.48
CA ASN A 83 8.73 19.78 -8.00
C ASN A 83 7.69 19.55 -6.92
N ALA A 84 6.61 20.32 -7.01
CA ALA A 84 5.43 20.14 -6.18
C ALA A 84 4.80 18.76 -6.42
N LEU A 85 4.58 18.00 -5.33
CA LEU A 85 3.96 16.67 -5.38
C LEU A 85 2.54 16.73 -5.96
N PHE A 86 1.80 17.78 -5.58
CA PHE A 86 0.41 17.99 -5.95
C PHE A 86 0.25 19.03 -7.05
N GLY A 87 0.53 18.62 -8.29
CA GLY A 87 0.31 19.42 -9.49
C GLY A 87 0.48 18.59 -10.75
N TYR A 88 0.02 19.03 -11.90
CA TYR A 88 0.09 18.30 -13.17
C TYR A 88 0.60 19.21 -14.29
N PRO A 89 1.27 18.67 -15.32
CA PRO A 89 1.60 19.47 -16.50
C PRO A 89 0.33 19.79 -17.29
N ASN A 90 0.17 21.05 -17.73
CA ASN A 90 -0.85 21.42 -18.71
C ASN A 90 -0.47 20.93 -20.12
N ASN A 91 -1.29 21.26 -21.12
CA ASN A 91 -1.06 20.88 -22.52
C ASN A 91 0.22 21.47 -23.12
N GLU A 92 0.78 22.51 -22.50
CA GLU A 92 2.02 23.19 -22.91
C GLU A 92 3.23 22.67 -22.12
N GLY A 93 3.03 21.70 -21.21
CA GLY A 93 4.07 21.16 -20.33
C GLY A 93 4.37 22.02 -19.11
N VAL A 94 3.65 23.12 -18.90
CA VAL A 94 3.79 23.99 -17.72
C VAL A 94 3.15 23.31 -16.52
N LYS A 95 3.88 23.27 -15.39
CA LYS A 95 3.39 22.71 -14.14
C LYS A 95 2.26 23.58 -13.56
N ILE A 96 1.10 22.96 -13.38
CA ILE A 96 -0.05 23.55 -12.70
C ILE A 96 -0.22 22.90 -11.34
N HIS A 97 -0.13 23.69 -10.27
CA HIS A 97 -0.36 23.26 -8.91
C HIS A 97 -1.85 23.03 -8.64
N LEU A 98 -2.16 22.03 -7.82
CA LEU A 98 -3.53 21.78 -7.40
C LEU A 98 -3.98 22.86 -6.40
N THR A 99 -5.00 23.64 -6.75
CA THR A 99 -5.61 24.60 -5.84
C THR A 99 -6.80 24.00 -5.11
N LYS A 100 -7.10 24.53 -3.92
CA LYS A 100 -8.24 24.08 -3.11
C LYS A 100 -9.55 24.09 -3.91
N ASP A 101 -9.79 25.15 -4.68
CA ASP A 101 -11.01 25.32 -5.45
C ASP A 101 -11.14 24.27 -6.54
N THR A 102 -10.06 24.05 -7.31
CA THR A 102 -10.04 23.03 -8.38
C THR A 102 -10.23 21.64 -7.79
N VAL A 103 -9.51 21.29 -6.72
CA VAL A 103 -9.64 19.96 -6.09
C VAL A 103 -11.03 19.77 -5.53
N THR A 104 -11.57 20.74 -4.79
CA THR A 104 -12.91 20.63 -4.19
C THR A 104 -13.98 20.48 -5.27
N LYS A 105 -13.91 21.27 -6.34
CA LYS A 105 -14.86 21.21 -7.45
C LYS A 105 -14.80 19.86 -8.17
N THR A 106 -13.59 19.41 -8.54
CA THR A 106 -13.40 18.13 -9.25
C THR A 106 -13.82 16.95 -8.40
N LEU A 107 -13.40 16.89 -7.13
CA LEU A 107 -13.80 15.82 -6.22
C LEU A 107 -15.31 15.82 -5.97
N SER A 108 -15.94 16.98 -5.85
CA SER A 108 -17.40 17.06 -5.68
C SER A 108 -18.16 16.55 -6.91
N SER A 109 -17.66 16.85 -8.11
CA SER A 109 -18.23 16.32 -9.37
C SER A 109 -18.08 14.81 -9.45
N ALA A 110 -16.86 14.31 -9.27
CA ALA A 110 -16.57 12.88 -9.31
C ALA A 110 -17.38 12.12 -8.23
N TRP A 111 -17.50 12.68 -7.04
CA TRP A 111 -18.30 12.12 -5.96
C TRP A 111 -19.77 12.03 -6.35
N LYS A 112 -20.33 13.11 -6.93
CA LYS A 112 -21.71 13.12 -7.40
C LYS A 112 -21.96 12.03 -8.45
N GLU A 113 -21.07 11.89 -9.42
CA GLU A 113 -21.15 10.83 -10.44
C GLU A 113 -21.09 9.44 -9.83
N ILE A 114 -20.16 9.20 -8.89
CA ILE A 114 -20.07 7.92 -8.15
C ILE A 114 -21.36 7.63 -7.39
N CYS A 115 -21.93 8.63 -6.71
CA CYS A 115 -23.20 8.50 -6.00
C CYS A 115 -24.37 8.18 -6.94
N GLU A 116 -24.43 8.83 -8.11
CA GLU A 116 -25.46 8.59 -9.12
C GLU A 116 -25.33 7.19 -9.73
N LEU A 117 -24.12 6.77 -10.08
CA LEU A 117 -23.83 5.45 -10.66
C LEU A 117 -24.05 4.32 -9.64
N GLY A 118 -23.64 4.53 -8.39
CA GLY A 118 -23.75 3.54 -7.32
C GLY A 118 -25.11 3.51 -6.65
N GLN A 119 -25.97 4.51 -6.86
CA GLN A 119 -27.16 4.78 -6.03
C GLN A 119 -26.83 4.99 -4.54
N TRP A 120 -25.60 5.40 -4.22
CA TRP A 120 -25.17 5.62 -2.84
C TRP A 120 -25.57 7.04 -2.41
N LYS A 121 -26.56 7.15 -1.52
CA LYS A 121 -26.76 8.36 -0.72
C LYS A 121 -25.91 8.24 0.55
N SER A 122 -24.77 8.93 0.59
CA SER A 122 -23.86 8.86 1.74
C SER A 122 -24.34 9.76 2.89
N ASP A 123 -25.43 9.37 3.55
CA ASP A 123 -25.66 9.75 4.94
C ASP A 123 -24.90 8.80 5.88
N CYS A 124 -23.80 8.19 5.42
CA CYS A 124 -22.98 7.28 6.22
C CYS A 124 -22.41 7.97 7.47
N TYR A 125 -22.23 9.29 7.45
CA TYR A 125 -21.87 10.05 8.65
C TYR A 125 -22.97 10.02 9.71
N GLN A 126 -24.25 9.87 9.32
CA GLN A 126 -25.36 9.74 10.27
C GLN A 126 -25.26 8.46 11.11
N ILE A 127 -24.64 7.41 10.59
CA ILE A 127 -24.36 6.17 11.33
C ILE A 127 -23.43 6.46 12.53
N TYR A 128 -22.46 7.37 12.38
CA TYR A 128 -21.53 7.71 13.46
C TYR A 128 -22.11 8.65 14.53
N ILE A 129 -23.19 9.36 14.21
CA ILE A 129 -23.91 10.25 15.15
C ILE A 129 -25.22 9.64 15.65
N ARG A 130 -25.57 8.44 15.19
CA ARG A 130 -26.76 7.71 15.64
C ARG A 130 -26.51 7.17 17.05
N GLN A 131 -27.42 7.48 17.97
CA GLN A 131 -27.44 6.78 19.26
C GLN A 131 -27.98 5.37 19.03
N TYR A 132 -27.14 4.38 19.30
CA TYR A 132 -27.53 2.97 19.26
C TYR A 132 -28.17 2.58 20.58
N THR A 133 -29.23 1.77 20.54
CA THR A 133 -29.73 1.14 21.75
C THR A 133 -28.76 0.06 22.22
N ASN A 134 -28.82 -0.32 23.50
CA ASN A 134 -28.01 -1.43 24.02
C ASN A 134 -28.29 -2.73 23.24
N GLU A 135 -29.53 -2.98 22.82
CA GLU A 135 -29.87 -4.18 22.03
C GLU A 135 -29.26 -4.17 20.64
N GLU A 136 -29.17 -3.00 19.99
CA GLU A 136 -28.51 -2.87 18.69
C GLU A 136 -26.99 -3.08 18.81
N LEU A 137 -26.38 -2.57 19.89
CA LEU A 137 -24.97 -2.79 20.19
C LEU A 137 -24.69 -4.28 20.46
N ASP A 138 -25.49 -4.94 21.30
CA ASP A 138 -25.34 -6.36 21.62
C ASP A 138 -25.45 -7.23 20.36
N LYS A 139 -26.43 -6.94 19.50
CA LYS A 139 -26.56 -7.62 18.20
C LYS A 139 -25.37 -7.38 17.29
N GLY A 140 -24.84 -6.15 17.25
CA GLY A 140 -23.67 -5.80 16.47
C GLY A 140 -22.42 -6.54 16.93
N ILE A 141 -22.21 -6.61 18.25
CA ILE A 141 -21.09 -7.35 18.87
C ILE A 141 -21.21 -8.84 18.57
N ASP A 142 -22.42 -9.42 18.71
CA ASP A 142 -22.63 -10.84 18.43
C ASP A 142 -22.37 -11.18 16.94
N LEU A 143 -22.84 -10.33 16.02
CA LEU A 143 -22.57 -10.48 14.58
C LEU A 143 -21.08 -10.42 14.25
N LEU A 144 -20.33 -9.49 14.86
CA LEU A 144 -18.87 -9.44 14.70
C LEU A 144 -18.21 -10.73 15.22
N GLY A 145 -18.64 -11.24 16.36
CA GLY A 145 -18.17 -12.52 16.88
C GLY A 145 -18.51 -13.71 15.98
N GLN A 146 -19.67 -13.71 15.31
CA GLN A 146 -20.03 -14.73 14.32
C GLN A 146 -19.12 -14.67 13.09
N LEU A 147 -18.78 -13.47 12.64
CA LEU A 147 -17.88 -13.27 11.51
C LEU A 147 -16.47 -13.78 11.83
N ASP A 148 -15.94 -13.45 13.01
CA ASP A 148 -14.61 -13.91 13.46
C ASP A 148 -14.52 -15.43 13.49
N ARG A 149 -15.56 -16.11 14.00
CA ARG A 149 -15.65 -17.59 13.98
C ARG A 149 -15.66 -18.14 12.57
N SER A 150 -16.50 -17.57 11.68
CA SER A 150 -16.59 -18.01 10.28
C SER A 150 -15.26 -17.85 9.54
N TRP A 151 -14.50 -16.80 9.85
CA TRP A 151 -13.18 -16.57 9.25
C TRP A 151 -12.12 -17.53 9.79
N ALA A 152 -12.16 -17.85 11.08
CA ALA A 152 -11.28 -18.85 11.67
C ALA A 152 -11.54 -20.24 11.06
N GLU A 153 -12.80 -20.61 10.86
CA GLU A 153 -13.21 -21.86 10.20
C GLU A 153 -12.74 -21.94 8.75
N ALA A 154 -12.89 -20.85 7.99
CA ALA A 154 -12.42 -20.77 6.61
C ALA A 154 -10.88 -20.74 6.48
N ALA A 155 -10.17 -20.33 7.54
CA ALA A 155 -8.71 -20.29 7.58
C ALA A 155 -8.07 -21.64 7.93
N HIS A 156 -8.85 -22.66 8.29
CA HIS A 156 -8.31 -24.02 8.43
C HIS A 156 -8.01 -24.62 7.04
N PRO A 157 -6.75 -25.01 6.76
CA PRO A 157 -6.47 -25.82 5.58
C PRO A 157 -7.18 -27.17 5.72
N SER A 158 -7.95 -27.54 4.71
CA SER A 158 -8.53 -28.87 4.57
C SER A 158 -7.44 -29.96 4.73
N PRO A 159 -7.61 -30.96 5.61
CA PRO A 159 -6.71 -32.11 5.67
C PRO A 159 -7.04 -33.07 4.53
N ALA A 160 -6.41 -32.84 3.38
CA ALA A 160 -6.23 -33.80 2.30
C ALA A 160 -4.77 -33.62 1.84
N GLN A 161 -3.85 -34.58 1.89
CA GLN A 161 -3.90 -36.03 2.03
C GLN A 161 -2.71 -36.52 2.86
N GLU A 162 -3.00 -37.33 3.86
CA GLU A 162 -2.08 -38.31 4.43
C GLU A 162 -1.92 -39.41 3.37
N CYS A 163 -0.78 -39.41 2.66
CA CYS A 163 -0.40 -40.46 1.72
C CYS A 163 0.52 -41.46 2.43
N ASP A 164 -0.08 -42.42 3.12
CA ASP A 164 0.48 -43.72 3.53
C ASP A 164 -0.53 -44.76 3.01
N GLU A 165 -0.24 -45.84 2.29
CA GLU A 165 0.96 -46.58 1.94
C GLU A 165 0.70 -47.22 0.55
N LEU A 166 1.76 -47.57 -0.20
CA LEU A 166 1.96 -48.91 -0.78
C LEU A 166 3.33 -49.00 -1.49
N ARG A 167 4.33 -49.41 -0.71
CA ARG A 167 5.25 -50.55 -0.91
C ARG A 167 5.85 -50.86 -2.30
N SER A 168 7.18 -51.04 -2.24
CA SER A 168 8.01 -52.06 -2.91
C SER A 168 8.52 -51.82 -4.34
N ASP A 169 9.83 -51.57 -4.42
CA ASP A 169 10.84 -52.32 -5.21
C ASP A 169 11.78 -51.44 -6.03
N ALA A 170 12.98 -51.21 -5.49
CA ALA A 170 14.26 -51.48 -6.16
C ALA A 170 15.44 -51.05 -5.27
N LEU A 171 15.83 -51.95 -4.37
CA LEU A 171 17.23 -52.10 -3.99
C LEU A 171 17.96 -52.70 -5.20
N VAL A 172 18.89 -51.95 -5.81
CA VAL A 172 20.05 -52.54 -6.49
C VAL A 172 21.28 -51.73 -6.12
N THR A 173 21.96 -52.22 -5.09
CA THR A 173 23.40 -52.12 -4.93
C THR A 173 24.09 -53.11 -5.88
N HIS A 174 25.07 -52.67 -6.67
CA HIS A 174 26.20 -53.50 -7.15
C HIS A 174 27.35 -52.53 -7.48
N SER A 175 28.42 -52.47 -6.69
CA SER A 175 29.60 -53.35 -6.65
C SER A 175 30.53 -53.23 -7.86
N GLN A 176 31.75 -52.75 -7.56
CA GLN A 176 33.05 -53.26 -8.00
C GLN A 176 33.34 -53.38 -9.50
N ASP A 177 34.28 -52.56 -9.97
CA ASP A 177 35.19 -52.93 -11.06
C ASP A 177 36.61 -53.05 -10.47
N GLN A 178 37.14 -54.28 -10.46
CA GLN A 178 38.56 -54.57 -10.31
C GLN A 178 39.11 -54.91 -11.69
N GLY A 179 40.02 -54.08 -12.21
CA GLY A 179 40.86 -54.37 -13.36
C GLY A 179 42.34 -54.28 -12.97
N THR A 180 42.93 -55.44 -12.66
CA THR A 180 44.35 -55.69 -12.44
C THR A 180 45.22 -55.41 -13.68
N ALA A 181 46.37 -54.75 -13.52
CA ALA A 181 47.58 -55.01 -14.31
C ALA A 181 48.85 -54.52 -13.56
N GLN A 182 49.86 -55.40 -13.51
CA GLN A 182 51.11 -55.32 -12.75
C GLN A 182 52.18 -54.38 -13.35
N GLY A 183 52.86 -53.63 -12.45
CA GLY A 183 54.26 -53.14 -12.36
C GLY A 183 55.18 -52.89 -13.59
N PRO A 184 56.49 -52.64 -13.39
CA PRO A 184 57.19 -51.93 -12.30
C PRO A 184 58.17 -50.84 -12.84
N ASN A 185 58.74 -50.00 -11.96
CA ASN A 185 60.15 -49.54 -11.94
C ASN A 185 60.27 -48.25 -11.10
N HIS A 186 60.93 -48.20 -9.94
CA HIS A 186 62.36 -48.30 -9.60
C HIS A 186 63.04 -46.91 -9.47
N HIS A 187 63.55 -46.66 -8.25
CA HIS A 187 64.65 -45.78 -7.83
C HIS A 187 64.55 -44.25 -8.01
N ASP A 188 64.53 -43.48 -6.92
CA ASP A 188 65.64 -42.99 -6.05
C ASP A 188 66.31 -41.73 -6.61
N GLY A 189 66.42 -40.71 -5.76
CA GLY A 189 67.14 -39.46 -6.00
C GLY A 189 66.46 -38.25 -5.38
#